data_AF-A0A8S8XJ63-F1
#
_entry.id   AF-A0A8S8XJ63-F1
#
_cell.length_a   1.000
_cell.length_b   1.000
_cell.length_c   1.000
_cell.angle_alpha   90.00
_cell.angle_beta   90.00
_cell.angle_gamma   90.00
#
_symmetry.space_group_name_H-M   'P 1'
#
loop_
_entity.id
_entity.type
_entity.pdbx_description
1 polymer ?
#
loop_
_entity_poly.entity_id
_entity_poly.type
_entity_poly.pdbx_seq_one_letter_code
_entity_poly.pdbx_strand_id
1 'polypeptide(L)'
;MQDLETIGRELKSHGINLSVETNGTIPVPEIIDWICVSPKDQLYPNVSIKQRTGDELKVVYCGQDLSMYDEIKQGFEHHFLQPCYMEGESIEQNGKNFAVVENLVKESPGWRLSLQTHKWMGVD
;
A
#
# COMPACT_ATOMS: atom_id res chain seq x y z
N MET A 1 -9.43 17.15 -7.78
CA MET A 1 -8.47 16.06 -8.06
C MET A 1 -7.21 16.71 -8.59
N GLN A 2 -6.03 16.26 -8.18
CA GLN A 2 -4.76 16.88 -8.64
C GLN A 2 -4.51 16.53 -10.10
N ASP A 3 -3.97 17.47 -10.88
CA ASP A 3 -3.58 17.25 -12.27
C ASP A 3 -2.19 16.59 -12.33
N LEU A 4 -2.18 15.26 -12.21
CA LEU A 4 -0.96 14.45 -12.26
C LEU A 4 -0.32 14.44 -13.66
N GLU A 5 -1.06 14.74 -14.72
CA GLU A 5 -0.51 14.75 -16.08
C GLU A 5 0.36 15.98 -16.34
N THR A 6 -0.08 17.16 -15.90
CA THR A 6 0.71 18.37 -16.10
C THR A 6 2.00 18.32 -15.30
N ILE A 7 1.94 18.01 -14.00
CA ILE A 7 3.16 17.88 -13.18
C ILE A 7 4.01 16.69 -13.63
N GLY A 8 3.37 15.58 -14.02
CA GLY A 8 4.08 14.40 -14.48
C GLY A 8 4.89 14.68 -15.74
N ARG A 9 4.34 15.42 -16.71
CA ARG A 9 5.06 15.78 -17.95
C ARG A 9 6.28 16.64 -17.67
N GLU A 10 6.14 17.62 -16.78
CA GLU A 10 7.25 18.48 -16.39
C GLU A 10 8.36 17.64 -15.74
N LEU A 11 8.04 16.85 -14.72
CA LEU A 11 9.02 16.01 -14.03
C LEU A 11 9.69 15.00 -14.98
N LYS A 12 8.91 14.42 -15.90
CA LYS A 12 9.41 13.51 -16.93
C LYS A 12 10.37 14.18 -17.90
N SER A 13 10.20 15.46 -18.19
CA SER A 13 11.16 16.22 -19.03
C SER A 13 12.55 16.31 -18.39
N HIS A 14 12.63 16.16 -17.06
CA HIS A 14 13.89 16.09 -16.29
C HIS A 14 14.37 14.64 -16.06
N GLY A 15 13.76 13.65 -16.72
CA GLY A 15 14.14 12.24 -16.58
C GLY A 15 13.77 11.60 -15.23
N ILE A 16 12.81 12.17 -14.51
CA ILE A 16 12.39 11.69 -13.18
C ILE A 16 11.37 10.55 -13.33
N ASN A 17 11.56 9.49 -12.54
CA ASN A 17 10.58 8.42 -12.38
C ASN A 17 9.56 8.80 -11.30
N LEU A 18 8.30 8.50 -11.56
CA LEU A 18 7.15 8.91 -10.76
C LEU A 18 6.52 7.68 -10.12
N SER A 19 6.46 7.69 -8.79
CA SER A 19 5.70 6.72 -8.00
C SER A 19 4.51 7.39 -7.34
N VAL A 20 3.39 6.68 -7.21
CA VAL A 20 2.24 7.14 -6.42
C VAL A 20 1.85 6.11 -5.37
N GLU A 21 1.49 6.60 -4.19
CA GLU A 21 0.84 5.85 -3.12
C GLU A 21 -0.62 6.30 -3.06
N THR A 22 -1.56 5.39 -3.31
CA THR A 22 -2.99 5.72 -3.40
C THR A 22 -3.84 4.72 -2.63
N ASN A 23 -5.02 5.16 -2.17
CA ASN A 23 -6.03 4.24 -1.64
C ASN A 23 -6.77 3.45 -2.74
N GLY A 24 -6.49 3.74 -4.02
CA GLY A 24 -7.04 3.03 -5.17
C GLY A 24 -8.47 3.37 -5.54
N THR A 25 -9.11 4.32 -4.87
CA THR A 25 -10.52 4.69 -5.11
C THR A 25 -10.73 5.53 -6.37
N ILE A 26 -9.64 6.01 -6.95
CA ILE A 26 -9.56 6.83 -8.17
C ILE A 26 -8.48 6.20 -9.05
N PRO A 27 -8.75 5.97 -10.36
CA PRO A 27 -7.74 5.53 -11.29
C PRO A 27 -6.58 6.52 -11.43
N VAL A 28 -5.36 6.00 -11.46
CA VAL A 28 -4.12 6.76 -11.63
C VAL A 28 -3.82 6.91 -13.13
N PRO A 29 -3.41 8.10 -13.61
CA PRO A 29 -3.02 8.30 -15.01
C PRO A 29 -1.77 7.50 -15.40
N GLU A 30 -1.66 7.15 -16.69
CA GLU A 30 -0.57 6.33 -17.24
C GLU A 30 0.83 6.97 -17.14
N ILE A 31 0.91 8.28 -16.84
CA ILE A 31 2.19 8.98 -16.68
C ILE A 31 3.00 8.53 -15.46
N ILE A 32 2.37 7.80 -14.54
CA ILE A 32 2.99 7.28 -13.33
C ILE A 32 3.66 5.94 -13.63
N ASP A 33 4.94 5.81 -13.29
CA ASP A 33 5.72 4.59 -13.56
C ASP A 33 5.50 3.49 -12.54
N TRP A 34 5.19 3.86 -11.30
CA TRP A 34 5.00 2.92 -10.20
C TRP A 34 3.77 3.25 -9.38
N ILE A 35 2.79 2.36 -9.40
CA ILE A 35 1.52 2.51 -8.70
C ILE A 35 1.51 1.56 -7.51
N CYS A 36 1.61 2.12 -6.30
CA CYS A 36 1.28 1.41 -5.08
C CYS A 36 -0.16 1.70 -4.66
N VAL A 37 -0.99 0.67 -4.63
CA VAL A 37 -2.35 0.71 -4.10
C VAL A 37 -2.36 0.12 -2.70
N SER A 38 -2.81 0.91 -1.74
CA SER A 38 -3.08 0.48 -0.38
C SER A 38 -4.56 0.64 -0.07
N PRO A 39 -5.38 -0.42 -0.24
CA PRO A 39 -6.82 -0.36 0.02
C PRO A 39 -7.14 0.05 1.47
N LYS A 40 -8.32 0.63 1.64
CA LYS A 40 -8.87 1.06 2.95
C LYS A 40 -10.30 0.55 3.16
N ASP A 41 -10.74 -0.39 2.33
CA ASP A 41 -12.05 -1.03 2.35
C ASP A 41 -12.31 -1.87 3.62
N GLN A 42 -11.26 -2.29 4.32
CA GLN A 42 -11.35 -2.87 5.67
C GLN A 42 -11.81 -1.86 6.73
N LEU A 43 -11.58 -0.55 6.52
CA LEU A 43 -12.06 0.53 7.40
C LEU A 43 -13.30 1.23 6.84
N TYR A 44 -13.45 1.23 5.51
CA TYR A 44 -14.51 1.92 4.78
C TYR A 44 -15.18 0.97 3.78
N PRO A 45 -16.01 0.02 4.22
CA PRO A 45 -16.55 -1.06 3.37
C PRO A 45 -17.45 -0.56 2.23
N ASN A 46 -17.95 0.67 2.31
CA ASN A 46 -18.77 1.28 1.26
C ASN A 46 -17.95 1.92 0.13
N VAL A 47 -16.62 1.84 0.21
CA VAL A 47 -15.71 2.45 -0.76
C VAL A 47 -15.18 1.37 -1.70
N SER A 48 -15.50 1.49 -2.98
CA SER A 48 -15.01 0.57 -4.00
C SER A 48 -13.63 0.97 -4.51
N ILE A 49 -12.71 0.00 -4.56
CA ILE A 49 -11.42 0.16 -5.21
C ILE A 49 -11.61 0.17 -6.73
N LYS A 50 -11.17 1.24 -7.38
CA LYS A 50 -11.30 1.45 -8.84
C LYS A 50 -10.00 1.19 -9.59
N GLN A 51 -8.85 1.45 -8.97
CA GLN A 51 -7.55 1.07 -9.51
C GLN A 51 -7.36 -0.44 -9.33
N ARG A 52 -7.59 -1.20 -10.40
CA ARG A 52 -7.54 -2.67 -10.37
C ARG A 52 -6.21 -3.25 -10.82
N THR A 53 -5.33 -2.43 -11.37
CA THR A 53 -4.00 -2.84 -11.82
C THR A 53 -2.91 -1.90 -11.29
N GLY A 54 -1.67 -2.36 -11.24
CA GLY A 54 -0.52 -1.55 -10.84
C GLY A 54 0.67 -2.43 -10.48
N ASP A 55 1.68 -1.84 -9.88
CA ASP A 55 2.92 -2.54 -9.56
C ASP A 55 2.81 -3.22 -8.19
N GLU A 56 2.32 -2.48 -7.19
CA GLU A 56 2.31 -2.89 -5.79
C GLU A 56 0.92 -2.82 -5.15
N LEU A 57 0.46 -3.94 -4.59
CA LEU A 57 -0.66 -3.98 -3.65
C LEU A 57 -0.10 -4.08 -2.22
N LYS A 58 -0.24 -3.01 -1.43
CA LYS A 58 0.26 -2.93 -0.05
C LYS A 58 -0.90 -2.81 0.95
N VAL A 59 -1.29 -3.94 1.53
CA VAL A 59 -2.39 -4.01 2.49
C VAL A 59 -1.90 -3.70 3.90
N VAL A 60 -2.51 -2.71 4.54
CA VAL A 60 -2.33 -2.50 5.98
C VAL A 60 -3.19 -3.53 6.72
N TYR A 61 -2.55 -4.40 7.49
CA TYR A 61 -3.24 -5.44 8.25
C TYR A 61 -3.76 -4.89 9.58
N CYS A 62 -5.07 -4.97 9.77
CA CYS A 62 -5.83 -4.54 10.94
C CYS A 62 -6.67 -5.69 11.54
N GLY A 63 -6.40 -6.95 11.15
CA GLY A 63 -7.16 -8.13 11.60
C GLY A 63 -8.22 -8.63 10.61
N GLN A 64 -8.34 -8.01 9.43
CA GLN A 64 -9.26 -8.44 8.38
C GLN A 64 -8.82 -9.75 7.70
N ASP A 65 -9.77 -10.44 7.07
CA ASP A 65 -9.51 -11.62 6.24
C ASP A 65 -8.78 -11.21 4.95
N LEU A 66 -7.69 -11.90 4.58
CA LEU A 66 -6.91 -11.57 3.39
C LEU A 66 -7.62 -11.93 2.08
N SER A 67 -8.60 -12.86 2.11
CA SER A 67 -9.35 -13.28 0.93
C SER A 67 -10.16 -12.14 0.30
N MET A 68 -10.44 -11.08 1.04
CA MET A 68 -11.04 -9.85 0.50
C MET A 68 -10.21 -9.22 -0.62
N TYR A 69 -8.91 -9.56 -0.70
CA TYR A 69 -7.98 -9.03 -1.69
C TYR A 69 -7.68 -9.99 -2.84
N ASP A 70 -8.25 -11.20 -2.87
CA ASP A 70 -7.90 -12.22 -3.87
C ASP A 70 -8.20 -11.79 -5.31
N GLU A 71 -9.31 -11.08 -5.53
CA GLU A 71 -9.64 -10.55 -6.84
C GLU A 71 -8.70 -9.42 -7.26
N ILE A 72 -8.42 -8.46 -6.36
CA ILE A 72 -7.59 -7.30 -6.69
C ILE A 72 -6.12 -7.69 -6.85
N LYS A 73 -5.60 -8.66 -6.09
CA LYS A 73 -4.20 -9.16 -6.20
C LYS A 73 -3.82 -9.51 -7.64
N GLN A 74 -4.76 -10.01 -8.44
CA GLN A 74 -4.50 -10.47 -9.81
C GLN A 74 -4.01 -9.36 -10.74
N GLY A 75 -4.31 -8.10 -10.43
CA GLY A 75 -3.84 -6.97 -11.22
C GLY A 75 -2.50 -6.38 -10.78
N PHE A 76 -1.82 -6.97 -9.79
CA PHE A 76 -0.57 -6.44 -9.24
C PHE A 76 0.54 -7.48 -9.27
N GLU A 77 1.75 -7.04 -9.58
CA GLU A 77 2.95 -7.89 -9.59
C GLU A 77 3.47 -8.16 -8.17
N HIS A 78 3.30 -7.20 -7.28
CA HIS A 78 3.85 -7.24 -5.93
C HIS A 78 2.76 -7.16 -4.87
N HIS A 79 2.81 -8.07 -3.90
CA HIS A 79 1.85 -8.10 -2.79
C HIS A 79 2.56 -7.99 -1.46
N PHE A 80 2.16 -7.00 -0.65
CA PHE A 80 2.72 -6.76 0.66
C PHE A 80 1.65 -6.66 1.74
N LEU A 81 1.98 -7.20 2.92
CA LEU A 81 1.30 -6.91 4.16
C LEU A 81 2.16 -5.94 4.97
N GLN A 82 1.54 -4.88 5.45
CA GLN A 82 2.15 -3.87 6.30
C GLN A 82 1.50 -3.91 7.69
N PRO A 83 2.28 -3.99 8.77
CA PRO A 83 1.76 -3.80 10.12
C PRO A 83 1.12 -2.42 10.27
N CYS A 84 -0.06 -2.37 10.89
CA CYS A 84 -0.65 -1.10 11.28
C CYS A 84 0.20 -0.46 12.39
N TYR A 85 0.67 0.76 12.15
CA TYR A 85 1.38 1.57 13.14
C TYR A 85 0.50 2.73 13.59
N MET A 86 0.22 2.80 14.88
CA MET A 86 -0.57 3.87 15.49
C MET A 86 0.35 4.82 16.27
N GLU A 87 0.37 6.10 15.88
CA GLU A 87 1.21 7.13 16.52
C GLU A 87 0.87 7.36 18.00
N GLY A 88 -0.35 7.04 18.42
CA GLY A 88 -0.78 7.13 19.82
C GLY A 88 -0.37 5.94 20.68
N GLU A 89 0.22 4.89 20.10
CA GLU A 89 0.60 3.67 20.82
C GLU A 89 2.11 3.59 21.06
N SER A 90 2.51 2.84 22.09
CA SER A 90 3.92 2.62 22.39
C SER A 90 4.62 1.79 21.31
N ILE A 91 5.95 1.90 21.25
CA ILE A 91 6.79 1.05 20.38
C ILE A 91 6.53 -0.43 20.64
N GLU A 92 6.39 -0.83 21.91
CA GLU A 92 6.09 -2.21 22.30
C GLU A 92 4.74 -2.67 21.72
N GLN A 93 3.72 -1.82 21.80
CA GLN A 93 2.39 -2.16 21.29
C GLN A 93 2.39 -2.26 19.76
N ASN A 94 3.01 -1.31 19.07
CA ASN A 94 3.22 -1.39 17.62
C ASN A 94 4.08 -2.63 17.22
N GLY A 95 5.02 -3.04 18.06
CA GLY A 95 5.82 -4.26 17.90
C GLY A 95 5.00 -5.55 17.93
N LYS A 96 3.88 -5.57 18.67
CA LYS A 96 2.95 -6.72 18.64
C LYS A 96 2.26 -6.84 17.28
N ASN A 97 1.84 -5.72 16.69
CA ASN A 97 1.26 -5.73 15.33
C ASN A 97 2.27 -6.24 14.31
N PHE A 98 3.54 -5.83 14.43
CA PHE A 98 4.62 -6.37 13.61
C PHE A 98 4.71 -7.89 13.72
N ALA A 99 4.76 -8.43 14.95
CA ALA A 99 4.88 -9.87 15.17
C ALA A 99 3.69 -10.67 14.59
N VAL A 100 2.47 -10.12 14.65
CA VAL A 100 1.30 -10.74 14.04
C VAL A 100 1.44 -10.80 12.51
N VAL A 101 1.79 -9.68 11.86
CA VAL A 101 1.91 -9.64 10.40
C VAL A 101 3.10 -10.47 9.91
N GLU A 102 4.20 -10.49 10.65
CA GLU A 102 5.38 -11.30 10.34
C GLU A 102 5.04 -12.79 10.28
N ASN A 103 4.31 -13.30 11.29
CA ASN A 103 3.81 -14.68 11.29
C ASN A 103 2.82 -14.92 10.14
N LEU A 104 1.88 -13.99 9.92
CA LEU A 104 0.90 -14.11 8.85
C LEU A 104 1.54 -14.20 7.46
N VAL A 105 2.59 -13.41 7.19
CA VAL A 105 3.33 -13.46 5.91
C VAL A 105 4.03 -14.82 5.74
N LYS A 106 4.60 -15.41 6.80
CA LYS A 106 5.19 -16.76 6.73
C LYS A 106 4.17 -17.85 6.38
N GLU A 107 2.92 -17.66 6.81
CA GLU A 107 1.82 -18.61 6.58
C GLU A 107 1.06 -18.33 5.27
N SER A 108 1.29 -17.19 4.61
CA SER A 108 0.53 -16.74 3.44
C SER A 108 1.42 -16.59 2.19
N PRO A 109 1.69 -17.66 1.44
CA PRO A 109 2.54 -17.62 0.25
C PRO A 109 2.15 -16.51 -0.75
N GLY A 110 3.18 -15.85 -1.30
CA GLY A 110 3.02 -14.75 -2.25
C GLY A 110 2.85 -13.37 -1.59
N TRP A 111 2.52 -13.29 -0.31
CA TRP A 111 2.62 -12.04 0.44
C TRP A 111 4.04 -11.81 0.95
N ARG A 112 4.47 -10.55 0.99
CA ARG A 112 5.76 -10.12 1.55
C ARG A 112 5.54 -9.09 2.65
N LEU A 113 6.47 -8.98 3.58
CA LEU A 113 6.39 -7.99 4.65
C LEU A 113 6.86 -6.62 4.12
N SER A 114 6.05 -5.58 4.33
CA SER A 114 6.44 -4.19 4.12
C SER A 114 6.53 -3.47 5.47
N LEU A 115 7.67 -2.82 5.72
CA LEU A 115 7.94 -2.14 6.98
C LEU A 115 8.00 -0.64 6.77
N GLN A 116 7.38 0.10 7.69
CA GLN A 116 7.53 1.55 7.81
C GLN A 116 8.87 1.85 8.50
N THR A 117 9.98 1.52 7.84
CA THR A 117 11.34 1.59 8.41
C THR A 117 11.68 2.98 8.95
N HIS A 118 11.18 4.04 8.31
CA HIS A 118 11.33 5.43 8.75
C HIS A 118 10.85 5.66 10.20
N LYS A 119 9.74 5.04 10.62
CA LYS A 119 9.23 5.13 12.00
C LYS A 119 10.16 4.46 13.03
N TRP A 120 10.78 3.36 12.64
CA TRP A 120 11.74 2.64 13.49
C TRP A 120 13.10 3.33 13.55
N MET A 121 13.47 4.04 12.48
CA MET A 121 14.72 4.79 12.38
C MET A 121 14.61 6.22 12.92
N GLY A 122 13.40 6.74 13.16
CA GLY A 122 13.17 8.11 13.60
C GLY A 122 13.55 9.15 12.53
N VAL A 123 13.24 8.85 11.27
CA VAL A 123 13.51 9.73 10.13
C VAL A 123 12.22 10.01 9.36
N ASP A 124 12.16 11.17 8.71
CA ASP A 124 11.07 11.58 7.80
C ASP A 124 11.49 11.39 6.33
#